data_AF-A0A1F6PTT3-F1
#
_entry.id   AF-A0A1F6PTT3-F1
#
_cell.length_a   1.000
_cell.length_b   1.000
_cell.length_c   1.000
_cell.angle_alpha   90.00
_cell.angle_beta   90.00
_cell.angle_gamma   90.00
#
_symmetry.space_group_name_H-M   'P 1'
#
loop_
_entity.id
_entity.type
_entity.pdbx_description
1 polymer ?
#
loop_
_entity_poly.entity_id
_entity_poly.type
_entity_poly.pdbx_seq_one_letter_code
_entity_poly.pdbx_strand_id
1 'polypeptide(L)'
;MWINFTFILILCLITFIGFSGYSLAKNNADKVPNRAGLANQLAQLPPNYDGPPEGAMCYDMAAPVNRVQYHCPVCEESTSYYSTFGDNIGDLYNIHLSVSRITKIDVKLDESQFCKKCSPDVKNPEYCIIVTYGKNAQPHKTCGIDLVDLSLLYDFSEGKKEHNNSPISKYKERLEELLGTKLNDAGK
;
A
#
# COMPACT_ATOMS: atom_id res chain seq x y z
N MET A 1 40.21 -21.89 22.41
CA MET A 1 38.98 -21.61 21.63
C MET A 1 37.73 -22.31 22.16
N TRP A 2 37.82 -23.48 22.81
CA TRP A 2 36.64 -24.21 23.31
C TRP A 2 35.91 -23.55 24.51
N ILE A 3 36.64 -22.84 25.38
CA ILE A 3 36.08 -22.23 26.61
C ILE A 3 35.02 -21.15 26.32
N ASN A 4 35.18 -20.39 25.22
CA ASN A 4 34.20 -19.36 24.83
C ASN A 4 32.88 -19.98 24.33
N PHE A 5 32.96 -21.16 23.71
CA PHE A 5 31.77 -21.83 23.18
C PHE A 5 30.89 -22.39 24.30
N THR A 6 31.52 -22.95 25.34
CA THR A 6 30.82 -23.41 26.55
C THR A 6 30.13 -22.28 27.29
N PHE A 7 30.74 -21.08 27.36
CA PHE A 7 30.14 -19.94 28.04
C PHE A 7 28.89 -19.40 27.32
N ILE A 8 28.93 -19.34 25.99
CA ILE A 8 27.79 -18.90 25.17
C ILE A 8 26.61 -19.87 25.31
N LEU A 9 26.89 -21.19 25.33
CA LEU A 9 25.85 -22.22 25.42
C LEU A 9 25.14 -22.20 26.79
N ILE A 10 25.87 -21.94 27.87
CA ILE A 10 25.30 -21.77 29.22
C ILE A 10 24.41 -20.52 29.28
N LEU A 11 24.86 -19.41 28.69
CA LEU A 11 24.07 -18.16 28.64
C LEU A 11 22.75 -18.35 27.87
N CYS A 12 22.79 -19.05 26.73
CA CYS A 12 21.59 -19.38 25.96
C CYS A 12 20.60 -20.25 26.76
N LEU A 13 21.07 -21.28 27.48
CA LEU A 13 20.21 -22.14 28.30
C LEU A 13 19.52 -21.37 29.44
N ILE A 14 20.24 -20.47 30.12
CA ILE A 14 19.66 -19.65 31.20
C ILE A 14 18.56 -18.73 30.65
N THR A 15 18.79 -18.10 29.49
CA THR A 15 17.77 -17.24 28.86
C THR A 15 16.54 -18.01 28.38
N PHE A 16 16.71 -19.24 27.90
CA PHE A 16 15.61 -20.06 27.40
C PHE A 16 14.69 -20.55 28.53
N ILE A 17 15.27 -20.94 29.67
CA ILE A 17 14.50 -21.35 30.85
C ILE A 17 13.72 -20.15 31.43
N GLY A 18 14.34 -18.97 31.48
CA GLY A 18 13.70 -17.73 31.94
C GLY A 18 12.47 -17.32 31.12
N PHE A 19 12.45 -17.59 29.80
CA PHE A 19 11.34 -17.22 28.93
C PHE A 19 10.14 -18.17 29.04
N SER A 20 10.37 -19.45 29.34
CA SER A 20 9.29 -20.44 29.48
C SER A 20 8.37 -20.19 30.69
N GLY A 21 8.83 -19.43 31.69
CA GLY A 21 8.06 -19.09 32.89
C GLY A 21 7.12 -17.88 32.76
N TYR A 22 7.28 -17.04 31.73
CA TYR A 22 6.55 -15.77 31.62
C TYR A 22 5.35 -15.81 30.66
N SER A 23 5.13 -16.91 29.94
CA SER A 23 3.99 -17.04 29.02
C SER A 23 2.95 -18.03 29.52
N LEU A 24 2.34 -17.73 30.66
CA LEU A 24 1.05 -18.31 31.05
C LEU A 24 0.18 -17.22 31.69
N ALA A 25 -0.30 -16.29 30.85
CA ALA A 25 -1.56 -15.64 31.15
C ALA A 25 -2.61 -16.77 31.29
N LYS A 26 -3.11 -16.97 32.51
CA LYS A 26 -4.11 -17.98 32.82
C LYS A 26 -5.37 -17.66 32.02
N ASN A 27 -5.55 -18.31 30.87
CA ASN A 27 -6.77 -18.24 30.08
C ASN A 27 -7.93 -18.78 30.93
N ASN A 28 -8.71 -17.89 31.53
CA ASN A 28 -9.99 -18.22 32.15
C ASN A 28 -11.10 -18.38 31.08
N ALA A 29 -10.73 -18.84 29.87
CA ALA A 29 -11.65 -18.99 28.74
C ALA A 29 -12.70 -20.10 28.96
N ASP A 30 -12.48 -21.00 29.91
CA ASP A 30 -13.32 -22.20 30.07
C ASP A 30 -14.41 -22.08 31.15
N LYS A 31 -14.50 -20.96 31.87
CA LYS A 31 -15.59 -20.75 32.84
C LYS A 31 -16.64 -19.81 32.27
N VAL A 32 -17.47 -20.33 31.38
CA VAL A 32 -18.77 -19.71 31.07
C VAL A 32 -19.58 -19.66 32.37
N PRO A 33 -19.91 -18.47 32.92
CA PRO A 33 -20.62 -18.40 34.19
C PRO A 33 -22.02 -18.99 34.04
N ASN A 34 -22.35 -19.99 34.86
CA ASN A 34 -23.74 -20.47 35.00
C ASN A 34 -24.61 -19.31 35.52
N ARG A 35 -25.85 -19.21 35.02
CA ARG A 35 -26.91 -18.28 35.47
C ARG A 35 -27.00 -18.14 37.00
N ALA A 36 -26.83 -19.23 37.75
CA ALA A 36 -26.82 -19.20 39.21
C ALA A 36 -25.58 -18.47 39.80
N GLY A 37 -24.42 -18.62 39.16
CA GLY A 37 -23.20 -17.91 39.54
C GLY A 37 -23.32 -16.41 39.27
N LEU A 38 -23.89 -16.03 38.13
CA LEU A 38 -24.18 -14.63 37.79
C LEU A 38 -25.18 -14.01 38.76
N ALA A 39 -26.25 -14.73 39.13
CA ALA A 39 -27.23 -14.25 40.09
C ALA A 39 -26.62 -13.98 41.48
N ASN A 40 -25.72 -14.85 41.93
CA ASN A 40 -24.99 -14.64 43.18
C ASN A 40 -24.02 -13.45 43.11
N GLN A 41 -23.36 -13.23 41.97
CA GLN A 41 -22.50 -12.06 41.78
C GLN A 41 -23.32 -10.76 41.76
N LEU A 42 -24.49 -10.76 41.12
CA LEU A 42 -25.43 -9.65 41.13
C LEU A 42 -25.94 -9.31 42.54
N ALA A 43 -26.20 -10.33 43.36
CA ALA A 43 -26.66 -10.15 44.74
C ALA A 43 -25.57 -9.59 45.68
N GLN A 44 -24.30 -9.68 45.29
CA GLN A 44 -23.16 -9.16 46.07
C GLN A 44 -22.75 -7.75 45.65
N LEU A 45 -23.39 -7.16 44.65
CA LEU A 45 -23.10 -5.79 44.24
C LEU A 45 -23.55 -4.82 45.34
N PRO A 46 -22.76 -3.77 45.64
CA PRO A 46 -23.17 -2.73 46.56
C PRO A 46 -24.46 -2.05 46.08
N PRO A 47 -25.26 -1.45 46.99
CA PRO A 47 -26.46 -0.72 46.61
C PRO A 47 -26.15 0.38 45.60
N ASN A 48 -27.11 0.63 44.70
CA ASN A 48 -26.98 1.61 43.64
C ASN A 48 -26.62 2.97 44.25
N TYR A 49 -25.47 3.51 43.83
CA TYR A 49 -24.98 4.79 44.33
C TYR A 49 -25.69 5.90 43.56
N ASP A 50 -26.60 6.61 44.22
CA ASP A 50 -27.40 7.70 43.62
C ASP A 50 -26.62 9.03 43.46
N GLY A 51 -25.31 9.03 43.70
CA GLY A 51 -24.47 10.19 43.43
C GLY A 51 -24.17 10.34 41.93
N PRO A 52 -23.82 11.56 41.46
CA PRO A 52 -23.34 11.74 40.10
C PRO A 52 -22.13 10.82 39.88
N PRO A 53 -22.03 10.11 38.74
CA PRO A 53 -20.93 9.19 38.49
C PRO A 53 -19.60 9.96 38.52
N GLU A 54 -18.85 9.83 39.61
CA GLU A 54 -17.49 10.35 39.71
C GLU A 54 -16.60 9.53 38.76
N GLY A 55 -16.23 10.12 37.62
CA GLY A 55 -15.25 9.52 36.70
C GLY A 55 -15.77 9.17 35.30
N ALA A 56 -16.96 9.61 34.89
CA ALA A 56 -17.29 9.64 33.47
C ALA A 56 -16.48 10.75 32.77
N MET A 57 -15.20 10.48 32.51
CA MET A 57 -14.42 11.30 31.58
C MET A 57 -15.03 11.09 30.20
N CYS A 58 -15.88 12.04 29.78
CA CYS A 58 -16.34 12.17 28.41
C CYS A 58 -15.11 12.48 27.55
N TYR A 59 -14.38 11.43 27.14
CA TYR A 59 -13.41 11.57 26.08
C TYR A 59 -14.18 11.73 24.78
N ASP A 60 -14.02 12.87 24.12
CA ASP A 60 -14.36 12.95 22.71
C ASP A 60 -13.58 11.85 21.99
N MET A 61 -14.29 10.88 21.42
CA MET A 61 -13.67 9.88 20.55
C MET A 61 -13.10 10.64 19.36
N ALA A 62 -11.79 10.93 19.40
CA ALA A 62 -11.09 11.45 18.26
C ALA A 62 -11.22 10.41 17.14
N ALA A 63 -11.96 10.76 16.08
CA ALA A 63 -12.07 9.89 14.92
C ALA A 63 -10.66 9.54 14.43
N PRO A 64 -10.39 8.26 14.12
CA PRO A 64 -9.08 7.86 13.63
C PRO A 64 -8.77 8.69 12.37
N VAL A 65 -7.57 9.25 12.32
CA VAL A 65 -7.09 9.99 11.14
C VAL A 65 -7.19 9.08 9.91
N ASN A 66 -7.88 9.55 8.87
CA ASN A 66 -8.00 8.82 7.61
C ASN A 66 -6.60 8.64 7.00
N ARG A 67 -6.18 7.37 6.90
CA ARG A 67 -4.92 6.97 6.30
C ARG A 67 -5.20 5.94 5.21
N VAL A 68 -4.47 6.05 4.12
CA VAL A 68 -4.46 5.04 3.06
C VAL A 68 -3.16 4.25 3.19
N GLN A 69 -3.24 2.93 3.03
CA GLN A 69 -2.06 2.06 3.02
C GLN A 69 -1.84 1.57 1.59
N TYR A 70 -0.64 1.80 1.07
CA TYR A 70 -0.17 1.21 -0.16
C TYR A 70 0.72 0.02 0.18
N HIS A 71 0.50 -1.11 -0.48
CA HIS A 71 1.32 -2.31 -0.32
C HIS A 71 2.16 -2.52 -1.58
N CYS A 72 3.49 -2.48 -1.45
CA CYS A 72 4.38 -2.54 -2.59
C CYS A 72 4.49 -3.97 -3.15
N PRO A 73 4.18 -4.21 -4.44
CA PRO A 73 4.27 -5.55 -5.03
C PRO A 73 5.72 -6.04 -5.23
N VAL A 74 6.71 -5.15 -5.14
CA VAL A 74 8.13 -5.50 -5.37
C VAL A 74 8.84 -5.91 -4.09
N CYS A 75 8.61 -5.19 -2.99
CA CYS A 75 9.32 -5.39 -1.72
C CYS A 75 8.43 -5.78 -0.54
N GLU A 76 7.11 -5.92 -0.78
CA GLU A 76 6.09 -6.33 0.21
C GLU A 76 5.95 -5.41 1.43
N GLU A 77 6.58 -4.23 1.42
CA GLU A 77 6.40 -3.24 2.47
C GLU A 77 5.12 -2.44 2.28
N SER A 78 4.50 -2.09 3.41
CA SER A 78 3.35 -1.22 3.43
C SER A 78 3.76 0.21 3.76
N THR A 79 3.39 1.17 2.91
CA THR A 79 3.58 2.61 3.14
C THR A 79 2.24 3.25 3.50
N SER A 80 2.19 3.91 4.66
CA SER A 80 1.01 4.67 5.09
C SER A 80 1.11 6.13 4.65
N TYR A 81 0.04 6.59 4.00
CA TYR A 81 -0.15 7.96 3.53
C TYR A 81 -1.34 8.62 4.24
N TYR A 82 -1.28 9.94 4.40
CA TYR A 82 -2.44 10.73 4.84
C TYR A 82 -3.50 10.80 3.74
N SER A 83 -4.76 11.00 4.11
CA SER A 83 -5.91 10.96 3.18
C SER A 83 -5.79 11.89 1.97
N THR A 84 -5.04 12.98 2.05
CA THR A 84 -4.79 13.89 0.91
C THR A 84 -4.04 13.22 -0.24
N PHE A 85 -3.30 12.14 0.02
CA PHE A 85 -2.66 11.30 -1.01
C PHE A 85 -3.52 10.08 -1.37
N GLY A 86 -4.67 9.91 -0.70
CA GLY A 86 -5.57 8.79 -0.92
C GLY A 86 -6.15 8.78 -2.33
N ASP A 87 -6.42 9.95 -2.89
CA ASP A 87 -6.94 10.08 -4.27
C ASP A 87 -5.96 9.53 -5.28
N ASN A 88 -4.66 9.86 -5.12
CA ASN A 88 -3.62 9.30 -5.98
C ASN A 88 -3.61 7.78 -5.88
N ILE A 89 -3.64 7.17 -4.69
CA ILE A 89 -3.61 5.69 -4.56
C ILE A 89 -4.93 5.04 -5.02
N GLY A 90 -6.05 5.74 -4.89
CA GLY A 90 -7.38 5.23 -5.23
C GLY A 90 -7.52 4.82 -6.70
N ASP A 91 -6.82 5.53 -7.60
CA ASP A 91 -6.87 5.26 -9.03
C ASP A 91 -5.95 4.13 -9.52
N LEU A 92 -5.16 3.52 -8.63
CA LEU A 92 -4.14 2.53 -8.99
C LEU A 92 -4.76 1.34 -9.73
N TYR A 93 -5.94 0.89 -9.31
CA TYR A 93 -6.71 -0.16 -9.99
C TYR A 93 -7.08 0.23 -11.43
N ASN A 94 -7.58 1.45 -11.65
CA ASN A 94 -7.97 1.94 -12.97
C ASN A 94 -6.77 2.07 -13.89
N ILE A 95 -5.62 2.44 -13.34
CA ILE A 95 -4.35 2.56 -14.06
C ILE A 95 -3.83 1.17 -14.46
N HIS A 96 -3.82 0.19 -13.56
CA HIS A 96 -3.49 -1.20 -13.91
C HIS A 96 -4.37 -1.72 -15.04
N LEU A 97 -5.68 -1.50 -14.92
CA LEU A 97 -6.63 -1.94 -15.94
C LEU A 97 -6.34 -1.26 -17.29
N SER A 98 -6.05 0.04 -17.29
CA SER A 98 -5.71 0.79 -18.50
C SER A 98 -4.41 0.29 -19.14
N VAL A 99 -3.35 0.09 -18.35
CA VAL A 99 -2.07 -0.47 -18.83
C VAL A 99 -2.26 -1.86 -19.42
N SER A 100 -3.05 -2.72 -18.76
CA SER A 100 -3.27 -4.10 -19.23
C SER A 100 -3.99 -4.19 -20.59
N ARG A 101 -4.69 -3.12 -21.02
CA ARG A 101 -5.35 -3.06 -22.32
C ARG A 101 -4.41 -2.72 -23.47
N ILE A 102 -3.24 -2.14 -23.18
CA ILE A 102 -2.24 -1.76 -24.19
C ILE A 102 -1.39 -2.99 -24.49
N THR A 103 -1.73 -3.70 -25.58
CA THR A 103 -1.09 -4.99 -25.92
C THR A 103 -0.13 -4.91 -27.11
N LYS A 104 -0.26 -3.87 -27.95
CA LYS A 104 0.54 -3.69 -29.18
C LYS A 104 1.88 -2.97 -28.93
N ILE A 105 2.07 -2.43 -27.73
CA ILE A 105 3.30 -1.79 -27.25
C ILE A 105 3.62 -2.41 -25.89
N ASP A 106 4.90 -2.67 -25.61
CA ASP A 106 5.32 -3.15 -24.29
C ASP A 106 5.29 -1.98 -23.31
N VAL A 107 4.25 -1.94 -22.47
CA VAL A 107 4.04 -0.93 -21.43
C VAL A 107 3.94 -1.63 -20.08
N LYS A 108 4.73 -1.15 -19.12
CA LYS A 108 4.71 -1.64 -17.73
C LYS A 108 4.46 -0.47 -16.79
N LEU A 109 3.63 -0.71 -15.79
CA LEU A 109 3.45 0.24 -14.70
C LEU A 109 4.63 0.14 -13.73
N ASP A 110 5.18 1.27 -13.33
CA ASP A 110 6.22 1.36 -12.30
C ASP A 110 5.69 2.17 -11.11
N GLU A 111 5.35 1.45 -10.05
CA GLU A 111 4.83 2.01 -8.80
C GLU A 111 5.91 2.24 -7.74
N SER A 112 7.19 2.11 -8.10
CA SER A 112 8.31 2.22 -7.14
C SER A 112 8.30 3.53 -6.33
N GLN A 113 7.74 4.62 -6.87
CA GLN A 113 7.62 5.89 -6.18
C GLN A 113 6.65 5.85 -4.99
N PHE A 114 5.62 5.00 -5.01
CA PHE A 114 4.65 4.83 -3.92
C PHE A 114 5.20 4.02 -2.74
N CYS A 115 6.39 3.42 -2.88
CA CYS A 115 7.03 2.70 -1.80
C CYS A 115 8.18 3.52 -1.20
N LYS A 116 8.08 3.89 0.09
CA LYS A 116 9.16 4.60 0.80
C LYS A 116 10.46 3.80 0.92
N LYS A 117 10.41 2.47 0.86
CA LYS A 117 11.62 1.63 0.87
C LYS A 117 12.30 1.61 -0.50
N CYS A 118 11.52 1.54 -1.58
CA CYS A 118 12.06 1.58 -2.94
C CYS A 118 12.54 2.97 -3.33
N SER A 119 11.83 4.02 -2.88
CA SER A 119 12.07 5.41 -3.26
C SER A 119 11.99 6.34 -2.02
N PRO A 120 13.00 6.30 -1.14
CA PRO A 120 12.98 7.05 0.13
C PRO A 120 12.98 8.58 -0.05
N ASP A 121 13.53 9.07 -1.16
CA ASP A 121 13.69 10.51 -1.41
C ASP A 121 12.47 11.16 -2.08
N VAL A 122 11.46 10.36 -2.47
CA VAL A 122 10.27 10.85 -3.17
C VAL A 122 9.24 11.38 -2.17
N LYS A 123 8.99 12.69 -2.22
CA LYS A 123 8.00 13.37 -1.36
C LYS A 123 6.58 13.28 -1.91
N ASN A 124 6.44 13.42 -3.22
CA ASN A 124 5.17 13.40 -3.94
C ASN A 124 5.25 12.24 -4.95
N PRO A 125 4.72 11.06 -4.61
CA PRO A 125 4.77 9.92 -5.51
C PRO A 125 3.84 10.14 -6.70
N GLU A 126 4.35 9.81 -7.88
CA GLU A 126 3.64 9.88 -9.14
C GLU A 126 3.56 8.52 -9.81
N TYR A 127 2.57 8.36 -10.69
CA TYR A 127 2.49 7.23 -11.59
C TYR A 127 3.58 7.32 -12.64
N CYS A 128 4.34 6.24 -12.78
CA CYS A 128 5.32 6.10 -13.84
C CYS A 128 4.98 4.90 -14.71
N ILE A 129 5.30 5.00 -15.99
CA ILE A 129 5.28 3.89 -16.93
C ILE A 129 6.66 3.68 -17.51
N ILE A 130 6.95 2.44 -17.86
CA ILE A 130 8.12 2.04 -18.62
C ILE A 130 7.60 1.53 -19.97
N VAL A 131 7.99 2.20 -21.04
CA VAL A 131 7.56 1.89 -22.41
C VAL A 131 8.75 1.41 -23.23
N THR A 132 8.58 0.30 -23.94
CA THR A 132 9.52 -0.18 -24.94
C THR A 132 8.84 -0.18 -26.30
N TYR A 133 9.21 0.76 -27.17
CA TYR A 133 8.56 0.95 -28.47
C TYR A 133 9.57 0.91 -29.64
N GLY A 134 9.46 -0.10 -30.51
CA GLY A 134 10.33 -0.31 -31.66
C GLY A 134 11.29 -1.50 -31.51
N LYS A 135 11.91 -1.94 -32.61
CA LYS A 135 12.88 -3.05 -32.59
C LYS A 135 14.18 -2.58 -31.92
N ASN A 136 14.61 -3.27 -30.87
CA ASN A 136 15.81 -2.95 -30.08
C ASN A 136 15.77 -1.57 -29.40
N ALA A 137 14.58 -1.01 -29.17
CA ALA A 137 14.46 0.22 -28.41
C ALA A 137 14.82 -0.02 -26.94
N GLN A 138 15.47 0.96 -26.31
CA GLN A 138 15.68 0.91 -24.87
C GLN A 138 14.39 1.27 -24.12
N PRO A 139 14.11 0.62 -22.98
CA PRO A 139 12.97 1.00 -22.15
C PRO A 139 13.09 2.47 -21.71
N HIS A 140 12.03 3.24 -21.93
CA HIS A 140 11.93 4.63 -21.51
C HIS A 140 10.98 4.76 -20.33
N LYS A 141 11.40 5.44 -19.26
CA LYS A 141 10.57 5.69 -18.09
C LYS A 141 10.04 7.12 -18.12
N THR A 142 8.72 7.27 -18.02
CA THR A 142 8.02 8.56 -17.92
C THR A 142 7.17 8.56 -16.66
N CYS A 143 7.20 9.65 -15.89
CA CYS A 143 6.44 9.83 -14.66
C CYS A 143 5.46 11.00 -14.78
N GLY A 144 4.53 11.11 -13.83
CA GLY A 144 3.47 12.11 -13.88
C GLY A 144 2.45 11.80 -14.97
N ILE A 145 2.18 10.51 -15.20
CA ILE A 145 1.19 10.05 -16.18
C ILE A 145 -0.20 9.95 -15.55
N ASP A 146 -1.23 10.21 -16.35
CA ASP A 146 -2.63 10.10 -15.96
C ASP A 146 -3.41 9.09 -16.83
N LEU A 147 -4.71 8.95 -16.58
CA LEU A 147 -5.58 8.07 -17.37
C LEU A 147 -5.77 8.57 -18.82
N VAL A 148 -5.62 9.87 -19.07
CA VAL A 148 -5.72 10.45 -20.42
C VAL A 148 -4.51 10.02 -21.24
N ASP A 149 -3.31 10.07 -20.67
CA ASP A 149 -2.07 9.60 -21.29
C ASP A 149 -2.14 8.11 -21.65
N LEU A 150 -2.66 7.28 -20.75
CA LEU A 150 -2.82 5.84 -21.00
C LEU A 150 -3.85 5.56 -22.10
N SER A 151 -4.96 6.32 -22.12
CA SER A 151 -5.96 6.23 -23.18
C SER A 151 -5.41 6.69 -24.54
N LEU A 152 -4.58 7.75 -24.54
CA LEU A 152 -3.88 8.23 -25.72
C LEU A 152 -2.88 7.19 -26.26
N LEU A 153 -2.08 6.57 -25.38
CA LEU A 153 -1.18 5.47 -25.74
C LEU A 153 -1.94 4.27 -26.30
N TYR A 154 -3.08 3.91 -25.69
CA TYR A 154 -3.95 2.86 -26.19
C TYR A 154 -4.45 3.17 -27.62
N ASP A 155 -5.06 4.35 -27.82
CA ASP A 155 -5.58 4.76 -29.13
C ASP A 155 -4.49 4.81 -30.20
N PHE A 156 -3.30 5.30 -29.84
CA PHE A 156 -2.11 5.28 -30.71
C PHE A 156 -1.68 3.85 -31.05
N SER A 157 -1.60 2.96 -30.05
CA SER A 157 -1.22 1.57 -30.24
C SER A 157 -2.20 0.82 -31.14
N GLU A 158 -3.48 1.19 -31.08
CA GLU A 158 -4.54 0.65 -31.93
C GLU A 158 -4.53 1.21 -33.36
N GLY A 159 -3.70 2.22 -33.65
CA GLY A 159 -3.62 2.87 -34.95
C GLY A 159 -4.82 3.78 -35.25
N LYS A 160 -5.52 4.26 -34.21
CA LYS A 160 -6.59 5.25 -34.39
C LYS A 160 -6.02 6.58 -34.86
N LYS A 161 -6.87 7.40 -35.48
CA LYS A 161 -6.49 8.75 -35.96
C LYS A 161 -6.93 9.86 -35.01
N GLU A 162 -7.85 9.54 -34.11
CA GLU A 162 -8.48 10.50 -33.20
C GLU A 162 -8.45 9.96 -31.76
N HIS A 163 -8.31 10.88 -30.82
CA HIS A 163 -8.37 10.69 -29.38
C HIS A 163 -9.27 11.79 -28.80
N ASN A 164 -10.33 11.41 -28.10
CA ASN A 164 -11.34 12.34 -27.53
C ASN A 164 -11.85 13.39 -28.56
N ASN A 165 -12.29 12.92 -29.73
CA ASN A 165 -12.79 13.76 -30.85
C ASN A 165 -11.76 14.76 -31.41
N SER A 166 -10.47 14.61 -31.08
CA SER A 166 -9.39 15.43 -31.61
C SER A 166 -8.40 14.56 -32.37
N PRO A 167 -7.80 15.03 -33.48
CA PRO A 167 -6.75 14.29 -34.17
C PRO A 167 -5.58 13.98 -33.23
N ILE A 168 -5.08 12.74 -33.27
CA ILE A 168 -3.95 12.29 -32.45
C ILE A 168 -2.69 13.13 -32.70
N SER A 169 -2.53 13.67 -33.91
CA SER A 169 -1.43 14.57 -34.28
C SER A 169 -1.32 15.81 -33.38
N LYS A 170 -2.42 16.24 -32.75
CA LYS A 170 -2.41 17.34 -31.78
C LYS A 170 -1.62 17.00 -30.52
N TYR A 171 -1.54 15.72 -30.17
CA TYR A 171 -0.85 15.22 -28.97
C TYR A 171 0.54 14.64 -29.30
N LYS A 172 1.10 14.98 -30.47
CA LYS A 172 2.38 14.43 -30.95
C LYS A 172 3.50 14.58 -29.91
N GLU A 173 3.67 15.77 -29.35
CA GLU A 173 4.75 16.04 -28.40
C GLU A 173 4.63 15.17 -27.14
N ARG A 174 3.42 15.06 -26.59
CA ARG A 174 3.15 14.19 -25.43
C ARG A 174 3.35 12.72 -25.75
N LEU A 175 2.94 12.26 -26.93
CA LEU A 175 3.20 10.88 -27.37
C LEU A 175 4.70 10.59 -27.51
N GLU A 176 5.46 11.50 -28.10
CA GLU A 176 6.92 11.34 -28.23
C GLU A 176 7.61 11.28 -26.85
N GLU A 177 7.12 12.04 -25.89
CA GLU A 177 7.57 11.98 -24.49
C GLU A 177 7.23 10.62 -23.85
N LEU A 178 5.98 10.16 -23.96
CA LEU A 178 5.54 8.88 -23.38
C LEU A 178 6.26 7.67 -24.01
N LEU A 179 6.55 7.73 -25.31
CA LEU A 179 7.24 6.67 -26.04
C LEU A 179 8.77 6.77 -25.94
N GLY A 180 9.31 7.91 -25.51
CA GLY A 180 10.75 8.18 -25.47
C GLY A 180 11.41 8.26 -26.84
N THR A 181 10.66 8.48 -27.92
CA THR A 181 11.20 8.53 -29.30
C THR A 181 10.40 9.47 -30.20
N LYS A 182 11.03 9.94 -31.28
CA LYS A 182 10.38 10.78 -32.29
C LYS A 182 9.53 9.93 -33.24
N LEU A 183 8.30 10.34 -33.47
CA LEU A 183 7.34 9.59 -34.31
C LEU A 183 7.63 9.66 -35.81
N ASN A 184 8.63 10.45 -36.22
CA ASN A 184 9.07 10.52 -37.61
C ASN A 184 9.84 9.25 -38.04
N ASP A 185 10.32 8.45 -37.08
CA ASP A 185 11.19 7.29 -37.33
C ASP A 185 10.45 5.94 -37.29
N ALA A 186 9.18 5.92 -36.87
CA ALA A 186 8.38 4.70 -36.74
C ALA A 186 7.62 4.30 -38.02
N GLY A 187 7.81 5.04 -39.11
CA GLY A 187 7.10 4.87 -40.38
C GLY A 187 8.01 4.37 -41.51
N LYS A 188 8.53 3.15 -41.40
CA LYS A 188 8.88 2.27 -42.52
C LYS A 188 8.96 0.80 -42.09
#